data_AF-A0A851LPX5-F1
#
_entry.id   AF-A0A851LPX5-F1
#
_cell.length_a   1.000
_cell.length_b   1.000
_cell.length_c   1.000
_cell.angle_alpha   90.00
_cell.angle_beta   90.00
_cell.angle_gamma   90.00
#
_symmetry.space_group_name_H-M   'P 1'
#
loop_
_entity.id
_entity.type
_entity.pdbx_description
1 polymer ?
#
loop_
_entity_poly.entity_id
_entity_poly.type
_entity_poly.pdbx_seq_one_letter_code
_entity_poly.pdbx_strand_id
1 'polypeptide(L)'
;GLVNQVVSHLIQTIRSKEGSFSSIKRLGTGSYYEHVKISEPNEFDIMLVIPVARLQLDECDDTGAYYYLTFKRNPPEKYLFKFLDEDGKLSAFKMLQALREIIKQEVKNIKNVEVTVKRRRAGSPAITLLIKNPPGEISVDIILALEVQQSWPPSTQDGLKVEQWLGRKVRGQFRNTPLYLVAKQNKREKAPRGNTWRLSFSHIEKAMMNNHGSSKTCCESDGPKCCR
;
A
#
# COMPACT_ATOMS: atom_id res chain seq x y z
N GLY A 1 3.07 10.37 -18.57
CA GLY A 1 1.72 10.78 -18.18
C GLY A 1 1.78 11.70 -16.97
N LEU A 2 0.88 12.68 -16.91
CA LEU A 2 0.80 13.72 -15.86
C LEU A 2 0.85 13.17 -14.43
N VAL A 3 0.10 12.10 -14.15
CA VAL A 3 0.11 11.41 -12.85
C VAL A 3 1.50 10.96 -12.42
N ASN A 4 2.26 10.34 -13.33
CA ASN A 4 3.62 9.87 -13.00
C ASN A 4 4.57 11.03 -12.70
N GLN A 5 4.42 12.18 -13.36
CA GLN A 5 5.24 13.37 -13.08
C GLN A 5 4.95 13.92 -11.70
N VAL A 6 3.67 14.16 -11.38
CA VAL A 6 3.24 14.66 -10.06
C VAL A 6 3.69 13.72 -8.94
N VAL A 7 3.47 12.42 -9.10
CA VAL A 7 3.81 11.42 -8.08
C VAL A 7 5.30 11.27 -7.91
N SER A 8 6.08 11.28 -8.99
CA SER A 8 7.55 11.16 -8.91
C SER A 8 8.14 12.38 -8.20
N HIS A 9 7.64 13.57 -8.51
CA HIS A 9 8.01 14.80 -7.81
C HIS A 9 7.69 14.72 -6.31
N LEU A 10 6.46 14.31 -5.95
CA LEU A 10 6.06 14.14 -4.55
C LEU A 10 6.96 13.15 -3.81
N ILE A 11 7.25 11.99 -4.40
CA ILE A 11 8.12 10.97 -3.78
C ILE A 11 9.53 11.51 -3.58
N GLN A 12 10.07 12.22 -4.57
CA GLN A 12 11.40 12.84 -4.47
C GLN A 12 11.45 13.83 -3.30
N THR A 13 10.46 14.70 -3.16
CA THR A 13 10.42 15.67 -2.06
C THR A 13 10.17 15.02 -0.70
N ILE A 14 9.29 14.00 -0.63
CA ILE A 14 9.07 13.24 0.62
C ILE A 14 10.37 12.59 1.08
N ARG A 15 11.20 12.09 0.15
CA ARG A 15 12.50 11.47 0.45
C ARG A 15 13.57 12.49 0.84
N SER A 16 13.58 13.64 0.18
CA SER A 16 14.60 14.68 0.41
C SER A 16 14.38 15.44 1.71
N LYS A 17 13.14 15.50 2.21
CA LYS A 17 12.86 15.99 3.55
C LYS A 17 13.48 15.03 4.56
N GLU A 18 14.44 15.52 5.35
CA GLU A 18 14.96 14.76 6.48
C GLU A 18 13.81 14.30 7.37
N GLY A 19 13.82 13.02 7.73
CA GLY A 19 12.84 12.46 8.64
C GLY A 19 12.37 11.07 8.24
N SER A 20 11.17 10.75 8.72
CA SER A 20 10.72 9.36 8.86
C SER A 20 10.22 8.70 7.58
N PHE A 21 10.23 9.42 6.46
CA PHE A 21 9.76 8.94 5.16
C PHE A 21 10.87 8.91 4.10
N SER A 22 12.13 9.13 4.49
CA SER A 22 13.29 9.14 3.59
C SER A 22 13.49 7.82 2.83
N SER A 23 13.10 6.70 3.43
CA SER A 23 13.20 5.35 2.84
C SER A 23 11.99 4.94 2.00
N ILE A 24 10.98 5.80 1.85
CA ILE A 24 9.73 5.45 1.17
C ILE A 24 9.97 5.05 -0.28
N LYS A 25 9.27 4.03 -0.78
CA LYS A 25 9.34 3.58 -2.17
C LYS A 25 7.95 3.51 -2.76
N ARG A 26 7.84 3.71 -4.08
CA ARG A 26 6.61 3.36 -4.80
C ARG A 26 6.58 1.85 -4.98
N LEU A 27 5.52 1.20 -4.52
CA LEU A 27 5.25 -0.17 -4.89
C LEU A 27 4.54 -0.19 -6.24
N GLY A 28 5.08 -0.94 -7.19
CA GLY A 28 4.49 -1.10 -8.52
C GLY A 28 3.25 -1.98 -8.48
N THR A 29 2.19 -1.59 -7.79
CA THR A 29 0.90 -2.30 -7.74
C THR A 29 -0.24 -1.56 -8.45
N GLY A 30 0.06 -0.43 -9.10
CA GLY A 30 -0.93 0.45 -9.69
C GLY A 30 -1.70 -0.18 -10.85
N SER A 31 -3.03 0.01 -10.81
CA SER A 31 -4.05 -0.57 -11.69
C SER A 31 -4.13 0.02 -13.10
N TYR A 32 -3.88 1.32 -13.25
CA TYR A 32 -4.14 1.99 -14.53
C TYR A 32 -3.11 1.71 -15.63
N TYR A 33 -1.82 1.56 -15.28
CA TYR A 33 -0.80 1.28 -16.30
C TYR A 33 -0.81 -0.18 -16.78
N GLU A 34 -1.61 -1.05 -16.16
CA GLU A 34 -1.55 -2.50 -16.40
C GLU A 34 -2.91 -3.17 -16.57
N HIS A 35 -4.02 -2.42 -16.61
CA HIS A 35 -5.39 -2.92 -16.81
C HIS A 35 -5.86 -4.00 -15.82
N VAL A 36 -5.21 -4.13 -14.65
CA VAL A 36 -5.42 -5.25 -13.71
C VAL A 36 -6.58 -5.06 -12.71
N LYS A 37 -7.17 -3.86 -12.59
CA LYS A 37 -8.34 -3.60 -11.73
C LYS A 37 -9.34 -2.69 -12.44
N ILE A 38 -10.62 -2.93 -12.20
CA ILE A 38 -11.75 -2.10 -12.66
C ILE A 38 -11.76 -0.82 -11.81
N SER A 39 -11.04 0.22 -12.22
CA SER A 39 -11.20 1.58 -11.70
C SER A 39 -11.73 2.48 -12.81
N GLU A 40 -12.41 3.56 -12.43
CA GLU A 40 -12.79 4.57 -13.42
C GLU A 40 -11.54 5.08 -14.16
N PRO A 41 -11.63 5.46 -15.45
CA PRO A 41 -10.48 5.86 -16.26
C PRO A 41 -9.62 6.99 -15.67
N ASN A 42 -10.16 7.74 -14.71
CA ASN A 42 -9.50 8.87 -14.07
C ASN A 42 -9.16 8.62 -12.58
N GLU A 43 -9.22 7.39 -12.09
CA GLU A 43 -8.87 7.02 -10.72
C GLU A 43 -7.63 6.11 -10.66
N PHE A 44 -6.66 6.51 -9.84
CA PHE A 44 -5.35 5.86 -9.74
C PHE A 44 -5.01 5.53 -8.29
N ASP A 45 -4.70 4.27 -7.99
CA ASP A 45 -4.16 3.87 -6.69
C ASP A 45 -2.63 3.76 -6.74
N ILE A 46 -1.96 4.38 -5.77
CA ILE A 46 -0.51 4.36 -5.64
C ILE A 46 -0.14 3.99 -4.21
N MET A 47 0.53 2.84 -4.07
CA MET A 47 1.01 2.41 -2.78
C MET A 47 2.45 2.89 -2.56
N LEU A 48 2.64 3.64 -1.47
CA LEU A 48 3.95 4.06 -0.98
C LEU A 48 4.34 3.20 0.22
N VAL A 49 5.46 2.52 0.11
CA VAL A 49 5.92 1.52 1.09
C VAL A 49 7.15 2.00 1.83
N ILE A 50 7.18 1.76 3.14
CA ILE A 50 8.36 1.96 3.97
C ILE A 50 8.86 0.58 4.38
N PRO A 51 10.10 0.19 4.00
CA PRO A 51 10.70 -1.04 4.49
C PRO A 51 10.90 -0.96 6.00
N VAL A 52 10.42 -1.96 6.73
CA VAL A 52 10.57 -2.07 8.18
C VAL A 52 10.97 -3.49 8.55
N ALA A 53 11.99 -3.62 9.38
CA ALA A 53 12.42 -4.89 9.92
C ALA A 53 11.91 -5.12 11.36
N ARG A 54 11.94 -6.37 11.79
CA ARG A 54 11.79 -6.76 13.20
C ARG A 54 10.48 -6.29 13.85
N LEU A 55 9.37 -6.37 13.14
CA LEU A 55 8.06 -6.14 13.73
C LEU A 55 7.51 -7.40 14.41
N GLN A 56 6.74 -7.16 15.46
CA GLN A 56 5.79 -8.10 16.04
C GLN A 56 4.39 -7.66 15.63
N LEU A 57 3.61 -8.64 15.16
CA LEU A 57 2.24 -8.46 14.70
C LEU A 57 1.33 -9.11 15.74
N ASP A 58 0.49 -8.31 16.39
CA ASP A 58 -0.51 -8.78 17.32
C ASP A 58 -1.90 -8.63 16.68
N GLU A 59 -2.69 -9.71 16.58
CA GLU A 59 -4.01 -9.67 15.95
C GLU A 59 -4.95 -8.72 16.72
N CYS A 60 -5.65 -7.86 15.98
CA CYS A 60 -6.58 -6.90 16.57
C CYS A 60 -7.99 -7.49 16.74
N ASP A 61 -8.37 -8.44 15.89
CA ASP A 61 -9.70 -9.02 15.85
C ASP A 61 -9.68 -10.47 15.34
N ASP A 62 -10.87 -11.07 15.27
CA ASP A 62 -11.10 -12.43 14.80
C ASP A 62 -11.02 -12.59 13.28
N THR A 63 -10.78 -11.52 12.52
CA THR A 63 -10.74 -11.58 11.06
C THR A 63 -9.38 -12.03 10.53
N GLY A 64 -8.33 -11.93 11.35
CA GLY A 64 -6.95 -12.19 10.95
C GLY A 64 -6.40 -11.20 9.91
N ALA A 65 -7.10 -10.09 9.66
CA ALA A 65 -6.71 -9.09 8.66
C ALA A 65 -6.08 -7.82 9.28
N TYR A 66 -6.41 -7.50 10.53
CA TYR A 66 -5.95 -6.29 11.22
C TYR A 66 -4.98 -6.62 12.36
N TYR A 67 -3.93 -5.81 12.47
CA TYR A 67 -2.84 -6.02 13.41
C TYR A 67 -2.44 -4.73 14.12
N TYR A 68 -2.12 -4.85 15.40
CA TYR A 68 -1.26 -3.90 16.11
C TYR A 68 0.20 -4.27 15.85
N LEU A 69 1.05 -3.24 15.70
CA LEU A 69 2.45 -3.44 15.37
C LEU A 69 3.34 -2.93 16.50
N THR A 70 4.28 -3.76 16.93
CA THR A 70 5.29 -3.39 17.93
C THR A 70 6.67 -3.67 17.36
N PHE A 71 7.64 -2.79 17.59
CA PHE A 71 9.03 -3.11 17.24
C PHE A 71 9.61 -4.13 18.22
N LYS A 72 10.27 -5.17 17.71
CA LYS A 72 11.11 -6.05 18.52
C LYS A 72 12.37 -5.30 18.96
N ARG A 73 13.10 -5.87 19.94
CA ARG A 73 14.33 -5.26 20.52
C ARG A 73 15.30 -4.77 19.44
N ASN A 74 15.89 -3.59 19.62
CA ASN A 74 16.89 -2.98 18.72
C ASN A 74 16.47 -2.90 17.24
N PRO A 75 15.35 -2.22 16.91
CA PRO A 75 14.98 -2.01 15.52
C PRO A 75 15.89 -0.94 14.87
N PRO A 76 16.30 -1.12 13.60
CA PRO A 76 17.04 -0.09 12.87
C PRO A 76 16.18 1.17 12.62
N GLU A 77 14.85 1.05 12.57
CA GLU A 77 13.92 2.13 12.26
C GLU A 77 13.54 3.01 13.47
N LYS A 78 14.53 3.39 14.29
CA LYS A 78 14.30 4.29 15.44
C LYS A 78 13.63 5.62 15.07
N TYR A 79 13.80 6.07 13.82
CA TYR A 79 13.14 7.26 13.26
C TYR A 79 11.60 7.16 13.22
N LEU A 80 11.03 5.96 13.36
CA LEU A 80 9.58 5.73 13.45
C LEU A 80 9.06 5.80 14.90
N PHE A 81 9.92 5.86 15.92
CA PHE A 81 9.50 5.84 17.33
C PHE A 81 8.61 7.02 17.72
N LYS A 82 8.76 8.16 17.05
CA LYS A 82 7.88 9.33 17.24
C LYS A 82 6.42 9.07 16.87
N PHE A 83 6.14 7.97 16.16
CA PHE A 83 4.79 7.56 15.80
C PHE A 83 4.23 6.44 16.68
N LEU A 84 4.93 6.06 17.75
CA LEU A 84 4.38 5.14 18.75
C LEU A 84 3.24 5.81 19.52
N ASP A 85 2.22 5.03 19.88
CA ASP A 85 1.20 5.43 20.84
C ASP A 85 1.68 5.21 22.29
N GLU A 86 0.79 5.49 23.24
CA GLU A 86 1.06 5.36 24.68
C GLU A 86 1.36 3.92 25.10
N ASP A 87 0.87 2.93 24.34
CA ASP A 87 1.08 1.50 24.57
C ASP A 87 2.31 0.95 23.82
N GLY A 88 3.10 1.83 23.19
CA GLY A 88 4.28 1.47 22.41
C GLY A 88 3.97 0.79 21.06
N LYS A 89 2.73 0.90 20.56
CA LYS A 89 2.32 0.40 19.24
C LYS A 89 2.52 1.45 18.17
N LEU A 90 2.94 1.03 16.97
CA LEU A 90 3.14 1.93 15.84
C LEU A 90 1.79 2.42 15.29
N SER A 91 1.53 3.71 15.41
CA SER A 91 0.24 4.30 15.00
C SER A 91 0.17 4.58 13.50
N ALA A 92 -0.69 3.83 12.81
CA ALA A 92 -1.06 4.10 11.41
C ALA A 92 -1.59 5.53 11.22
N PHE A 93 -2.43 6.01 12.15
CA PHE A 93 -3.00 7.35 12.12
C PHE A 93 -1.92 8.44 12.20
N LYS A 94 -0.99 8.37 13.16
CA LYS A 94 0.07 9.37 13.32
C LYS A 94 0.96 9.43 12.08
N MET A 95 1.33 8.27 11.53
CA MET A 95 2.13 8.21 10.30
C MET A 95 1.39 8.78 9.09
N LEU A 96 0.12 8.38 8.88
CA LEU A 96 -0.69 8.86 7.76
C LEU A 96 -0.94 10.37 7.85
N GLN A 97 -1.16 10.90 9.05
CA GLN A 97 -1.31 12.34 9.28
C GLN A 97 -0.02 13.09 8.94
N ALA A 98 1.14 12.62 9.40
CA ALA A 98 2.41 13.24 9.10
C ALA A 98 2.72 13.25 7.59
N LEU A 99 2.50 12.12 6.90
CA LEU A 99 2.66 12.02 5.45
C LEU A 99 1.70 12.97 4.72
N ARG A 100 0.44 13.06 5.16
CA ARG A 100 -0.56 13.94 4.57
C ARG A 100 -0.19 15.41 4.67
N GLU A 101 0.36 15.85 5.80
CA GLU A 101 0.81 17.25 5.94
C GLU A 101 2.03 17.55 5.06
N ILE A 102 2.97 16.62 4.92
CA ILE A 102 4.09 16.75 3.97
C ILE A 102 3.55 16.92 2.54
N ILE A 103 2.62 16.06 2.12
CA ILE A 103 2.01 16.12 0.78
C ILE A 103 1.23 17.43 0.60
N LYS A 104 0.42 17.86 1.58
CA LYS A 104 -0.33 19.12 1.51
C LYS A 104 0.56 20.35 1.38
N GLN A 105 1.73 20.34 2.00
CA GLN A 105 2.71 21.41 1.81
C GLN A 105 3.31 21.35 0.40
N GLU A 106 3.63 20.15 -0.07
CA GLU A 106 4.33 19.99 -1.34
C GLU A 106 3.47 20.23 -2.57
N VAL A 107 2.19 19.87 -2.55
CA VAL A 107 1.30 20.15 -3.70
C VAL A 107 1.19 21.65 -3.99
N LYS A 108 1.40 22.52 -3.00
CA LYS A 108 1.41 23.98 -3.18
C LYS A 108 2.65 24.48 -3.95
N ASN A 109 3.71 23.68 -3.99
CA ASN A 109 4.95 24.00 -4.69
C ASN A 109 4.91 23.55 -6.16
N ILE A 110 3.93 22.73 -6.55
CA ILE A 110 3.74 22.29 -7.93
C ILE A 110 3.09 23.42 -8.74
N LYS A 111 3.86 24.06 -9.61
CA LYS A 111 3.40 25.20 -10.43
C LYS A 111 2.82 24.81 -11.80
N ASN A 112 3.18 23.64 -12.30
CA ASN A 112 2.91 23.26 -13.69
C ASN A 112 1.49 22.70 -13.90
N VAL A 113 0.82 22.32 -12.81
CA VAL A 113 -0.53 21.77 -12.81
C VAL A 113 -1.17 22.04 -11.46
N GLU A 114 -2.47 22.33 -11.45
CA GLU A 114 -3.22 22.49 -10.21
C GLU A 114 -3.44 21.10 -9.56
N VAL A 115 -2.85 20.92 -8.37
CA VAL A 115 -2.99 19.72 -7.55
C VAL A 115 -3.53 20.10 -6.18
N THR A 116 -4.62 19.45 -5.76
CA THR A 116 -5.18 19.63 -4.41
C THR A 116 -5.29 18.30 -3.68
N VAL A 117 -5.34 18.34 -2.35
CA VAL A 117 -5.54 17.13 -1.51
C VAL A 117 -6.98 17.14 -1.00
N LYS A 118 -7.80 16.14 -1.38
CA LYS A 118 -9.19 16.03 -0.89
C LYS A 118 -9.22 15.93 0.63
N ARG A 119 -10.28 16.46 1.26
CA ARG A 119 -10.53 16.31 2.70
C ARG A 119 -10.49 14.83 3.10
N ARG A 120 -9.86 14.55 4.25
CA ARG A 120 -9.77 13.18 4.79
C ARG A 120 -11.16 12.63 5.05
N ARG A 121 -11.47 11.46 4.48
CA ARG A 121 -12.67 10.67 4.82
C ARG A 121 -12.38 9.78 6.03
N ALA A 122 -13.30 9.70 6.98
CA ALA A 122 -13.13 8.89 8.19
C ALA A 122 -12.90 7.41 7.84
N GLY A 123 -11.86 6.80 8.43
CA GLY A 123 -11.49 5.40 8.19
C GLY A 123 -10.92 5.08 6.80
N SER A 124 -10.73 6.08 5.92
CA SER A 124 -10.04 5.89 4.64
C SER A 124 -8.52 5.88 4.85
N PRO A 125 -7.79 4.87 4.33
CA PRO A 125 -6.33 4.84 4.37
C PRO A 125 -5.69 5.76 3.32
N ALA A 126 -6.48 6.33 2.40
CA ALA A 126 -5.98 7.06 1.25
C ALA A 126 -5.77 8.56 1.52
N ILE A 127 -4.67 9.08 0.98
CA ILE A 127 -4.46 10.51 0.75
C ILE A 127 -4.78 10.77 -0.71
N THR A 128 -6.03 11.17 -0.98
CA THR A 128 -6.49 11.42 -2.35
C THR A 128 -6.04 12.80 -2.85
N LEU A 129 -5.33 12.81 -3.98
CA LEU A 129 -5.02 13.99 -4.77
C LEU A 129 -6.10 14.19 -5.84
N LEU A 130 -6.37 15.45 -6.16
CA LEU A 130 -7.08 15.86 -7.37
C LEU A 130 -6.10 16.64 -8.24
N ILE A 131 -5.88 16.15 -9.45
CA ILE A 131 -5.02 16.77 -10.45
C ILE A 131 -5.95 17.30 -11.55
N LYS A 132 -5.96 18.61 -11.77
CA LYS A 132 -6.70 19.21 -12.90
C LYS A 132 -6.04 18.76 -14.21
N ASN A 133 -6.82 18.17 -15.10
CA ASN A 133 -6.36 17.72 -16.41
C ASN A 133 -7.47 17.95 -17.45
N PRO A 134 -7.62 19.20 -17.95
CA PRO A 134 -8.72 19.58 -18.82
C PRO A 134 -8.94 18.60 -19.99
N PRO A 135 -10.20 18.24 -20.31
CA PRO A 135 -11.45 18.78 -19.76
C PRO A 135 -11.90 18.16 -18.42
N GLY A 136 -11.12 17.24 -17.84
CA GLY A 136 -11.50 16.50 -16.64
C GLY A 136 -10.59 16.71 -15.43
N GLU A 137 -10.75 15.81 -14.46
CA GLU A 137 -9.92 15.71 -13.27
C GLU A 137 -9.46 14.28 -13.09
N ILE A 138 -8.24 14.12 -12.56
CA ILE A 138 -7.68 12.83 -12.21
C ILE A 138 -7.61 12.73 -10.68
N SER A 139 -8.19 11.67 -10.13
CA SER A 139 -8.10 11.34 -8.71
C SER A 139 -6.96 10.34 -8.48
N VAL A 140 -6.05 10.64 -7.57
CA VAL A 140 -4.93 9.75 -7.24
C VAL A 140 -4.92 9.43 -5.75
N ASP A 141 -5.22 8.19 -5.39
CA ASP A 141 -5.21 7.68 -4.02
C ASP A 141 -3.81 7.21 -3.64
N ILE A 142 -3.15 7.95 -2.75
CA ILE A 142 -1.88 7.54 -2.17
C ILE A 142 -2.15 6.72 -0.90
N ILE A 143 -1.73 5.46 -0.92
CA ILE A 143 -1.86 4.50 0.19
C ILE A 143 -0.51 4.31 0.86
N LEU A 144 -0.42 4.61 2.16
CA LEU A 144 0.77 4.29 2.96
C LEU A 144 0.73 2.82 3.41
N ALA A 145 1.83 2.11 3.19
CA ALA A 145 2.03 0.76 3.69
C ALA A 145 3.44 0.55 4.26
N LEU A 146 3.59 -0.48 5.09
CA LEU A 146 4.88 -1.01 5.51
C LEU A 146 5.19 -2.28 4.71
N GLU A 147 6.43 -2.42 4.28
CA GLU A 147 6.97 -3.64 3.68
C GLU A 147 7.79 -4.36 4.75
N VAL A 148 7.39 -5.58 5.10
CA VAL A 148 8.00 -6.34 6.20
C VAL A 148 8.52 -7.68 5.69
N GLN A 149 9.84 -7.86 5.78
CA GLN A 149 10.48 -9.13 5.42
C GLN A 149 10.34 -10.13 6.57
N GLN A 150 9.22 -10.85 6.57
CA GLN A 150 8.95 -11.95 7.50
C GLN A 150 7.95 -12.94 6.88
N SER A 151 7.82 -14.11 7.48
CA SER A 151 6.76 -15.07 7.12
C SER A 151 5.38 -14.43 7.26
N TRP A 152 4.48 -14.77 6.34
CA TRP A 152 3.09 -14.33 6.42
C TRP A 152 2.42 -14.85 7.71
N PRO A 153 1.45 -14.12 8.28
CA PRO A 153 0.80 -14.52 9.52
C PRO A 153 0.07 -15.86 9.44
N PRO A 154 -0.09 -16.60 10.55
CA PRO A 154 -0.82 -17.86 10.60
C PRO A 154 -2.25 -17.78 10.05
N SER A 155 -2.93 -16.65 10.22
CA SER A 155 -4.26 -16.37 9.64
C SER A 155 -4.35 -16.59 8.13
N THR A 156 -3.21 -16.53 7.43
CA THR A 156 -3.13 -16.69 5.97
C THR A 156 -2.85 -18.13 5.54
N GLN A 157 -2.62 -19.06 6.47
CA GLN A 157 -2.07 -20.39 6.18
C GLN A 157 -2.95 -21.21 5.24
N ASP A 158 -4.26 -21.17 5.45
CA ASP A 158 -5.26 -21.86 4.63
C ASP A 158 -5.80 -21.00 3.47
N GLY A 159 -5.25 -19.79 3.33
CA GLY A 159 -5.49 -18.88 2.21
C GLY A 159 -4.67 -19.21 0.97
N LEU A 160 -4.89 -18.43 -0.10
CA LEU A 160 -4.20 -18.52 -1.39
C LEU A 160 -4.29 -19.95 -2.00
N LYS A 161 -5.51 -20.38 -2.31
CA LYS A 161 -5.84 -21.72 -2.83
C LYS A 161 -5.62 -21.81 -4.35
N VAL A 162 -4.37 -21.67 -4.78
CA VAL A 162 -3.98 -21.66 -6.21
C VAL A 162 -3.28 -22.94 -6.66
N GLU A 163 -3.17 -23.95 -5.80
CA GLU A 163 -2.39 -25.15 -6.03
C GLU A 163 -2.86 -25.96 -7.24
N GLN A 164 -4.18 -26.02 -7.47
CA GLN A 164 -4.79 -26.72 -8.61
C GLN A 164 -4.90 -25.84 -9.86
N TRP A 165 -4.50 -24.57 -9.77
CA TRP A 165 -4.62 -23.59 -10.85
C TRP A 165 -3.25 -23.12 -11.34
N LEU A 166 -2.49 -22.44 -10.47
CA LEU A 166 -1.15 -21.92 -10.76
C LEU A 166 -0.03 -22.84 -10.24
N GLY A 167 -0.38 -23.83 -9.41
CA GLY A 167 0.55 -24.83 -8.90
C GLY A 167 1.13 -24.50 -7.52
N ARG A 168 1.56 -25.55 -6.81
CA ARG A 168 2.17 -25.44 -5.47
C ARG A 168 3.45 -24.60 -5.45
N LYS A 169 4.25 -24.66 -6.53
CA LYS A 169 5.49 -23.89 -6.66
C LYS A 169 5.23 -22.38 -6.67
N VAL A 170 4.23 -21.94 -7.44
CA VAL A 170 3.83 -20.53 -7.51
C VAL A 170 3.29 -20.06 -6.16
N ARG A 171 2.46 -20.87 -5.49
CA ARG A 171 2.02 -20.57 -4.12
C ARG A 171 3.19 -20.37 -3.15
N GLY A 172 4.18 -21.26 -3.20
CA GLY A 172 5.39 -21.14 -2.37
C GLY A 172 6.17 -19.86 -2.66
N GLN A 173 6.33 -19.50 -3.94
CA GLN A 173 6.98 -18.25 -4.34
C GLN A 173 6.23 -17.02 -3.81
N PHE A 174 4.91 -16.97 -3.95
CA PHE A 174 4.09 -15.87 -3.43
C PHE A 174 4.25 -15.72 -1.91
N ARG A 175 4.16 -16.81 -1.14
CA ARG A 175 4.31 -16.77 0.32
C ARG A 175 5.71 -16.40 0.82
N ASN A 176 6.73 -16.52 -0.03
CA ASN A 176 8.11 -16.10 0.26
C ASN A 176 8.38 -14.62 -0.05
N THR A 177 7.40 -13.89 -0.59
CA THR A 177 7.50 -12.44 -0.80
C THR A 177 7.23 -11.65 0.49
N PRO A 178 7.68 -10.39 0.59
CA PRO A 178 7.40 -9.53 1.74
C PRO A 178 5.90 -9.41 2.05
N LEU A 179 5.62 -9.16 3.32
CA LEU A 179 4.29 -8.80 3.80
C LEU A 179 4.07 -7.29 3.62
N TYR A 180 2.87 -6.88 3.21
CA TYR A 180 2.49 -5.47 3.19
C TYR A 180 1.37 -5.17 4.19
N LEU A 181 1.55 -4.10 4.96
CA LEU A 181 0.62 -3.64 5.98
C LEU A 181 0.18 -2.22 5.67
N VAL A 182 -1.07 -2.02 5.29
CA VAL A 182 -1.65 -0.71 4.96
C VAL A 182 -2.11 0.00 6.22
N ALA A 183 -1.85 1.32 6.28
CA ALA A 183 -2.29 2.19 7.37
C ALA A 183 -3.82 2.36 7.37
N LYS A 184 -4.55 1.37 7.88
CA LYS A 184 -6.02 1.31 7.87
C LYS A 184 -6.58 0.94 9.22
N GLN A 185 -7.40 1.85 9.74
CA GLN A 185 -8.12 1.67 10.98
C GLN A 185 -9.16 0.54 10.90
N ASN A 186 -9.18 -0.30 11.93
CA ASN A 186 -10.24 -1.27 12.17
C ASN A 186 -11.49 -0.57 12.72
N LYS A 187 -12.63 -0.73 12.04
CA LYS A 187 -13.92 -0.15 12.47
C LYS A 187 -14.59 -0.93 13.61
N ARG A 188 -14.14 -2.16 13.89
CA ARG A 188 -14.68 -3.02 14.96
C ARG A 188 -14.07 -2.72 16.34
N GLU A 189 -13.02 -1.90 16.40
CA GLU A 189 -12.47 -1.44 17.67
C GLU A 189 -13.52 -0.67 18.48
N LYS A 190 -13.75 -1.10 19.72
CA LYS A 190 -14.66 -0.40 20.66
C LYS A 190 -14.22 1.04 20.93
N ALA A 191 -12.91 1.29 20.90
CA ALA A 191 -12.31 2.61 20.99
C ALA A 191 -11.37 2.80 19.78
N PRO A 192 -11.85 3.41 18.69
CA PRO A 192 -11.07 3.57 17.45
C PRO A 192 -9.86 4.50 17.69
N ARG A 193 -8.72 3.96 18.09
CA ARG A 193 -7.48 4.73 18.32
C ARG A 193 -6.71 5.01 17.03
N GLY A 194 -7.06 4.34 15.94
CA GLY A 194 -6.44 4.53 14.62
C GLY A 194 -5.03 3.93 14.53
N ASN A 195 -4.73 2.97 15.40
CA ASN A 195 -3.40 2.38 15.56
C ASN A 195 -3.24 1.03 14.86
N THR A 196 -4.26 0.60 14.12
CA THR A 196 -4.27 -0.66 13.40
C THR A 196 -3.76 -0.56 11.98
N TRP A 197 -3.22 -1.69 11.53
CA TRP A 197 -2.71 -1.91 10.19
C TRP A 197 -3.40 -3.11 9.57
N ARG A 198 -3.73 -3.04 8.28
CA ARG A 198 -4.40 -4.14 7.57
C ARG A 198 -3.43 -4.85 6.63
N LEU A 199 -3.45 -6.17 6.61
CA LEU A 199 -2.78 -6.95 5.56
C LEU A 199 -3.19 -6.50 4.16
N SER A 200 -2.23 -6.51 3.25
CA SER A 200 -2.42 -6.22 1.84
C SER A 200 -1.65 -7.21 1.00
N PHE A 201 -2.34 -7.79 0.02
CA PHE A 201 -1.78 -8.72 -0.96
C PHE A 201 -1.85 -8.14 -2.37
N SER A 202 -1.93 -6.81 -2.53
CA SER A 202 -2.10 -6.18 -3.84
C SER A 202 -0.99 -6.54 -4.84
N HIS A 203 0.22 -6.83 -4.38
CA HIS A 203 1.30 -7.33 -5.23
C HIS A 203 1.07 -8.76 -5.73
N ILE A 204 0.51 -9.63 -4.88
CA ILE A 204 0.12 -10.99 -5.26
C ILE A 204 -1.13 -11.00 -6.14
N GLU A 205 -2.15 -10.20 -5.80
CA GLU A 205 -3.34 -10.01 -6.63
C GLU A 205 -2.95 -9.60 -8.04
N LYS A 206 -2.09 -8.58 -8.16
CA LYS A 206 -1.54 -8.15 -9.44
C LYS A 206 -0.78 -9.27 -10.16
N ALA A 207 0.11 -9.98 -9.45
CA ALA A 207 0.86 -11.09 -10.04
C ALA A 207 -0.09 -12.18 -10.59
N MET A 208 -1.17 -12.48 -9.87
CA MET A 208 -2.19 -13.44 -10.30
C MET A 208 -3.00 -12.94 -11.50
N MET A 209 -3.35 -11.65 -11.55
CA MET A 209 -4.03 -11.07 -12.72
C MET A 209 -3.17 -11.15 -13.98
N ASN A 210 -1.87 -10.85 -13.85
CA ASN A 210 -0.92 -10.93 -14.96
C ASN A 210 -0.55 -12.36 -15.34
N ASN A 211 -0.70 -13.33 -14.42
CA ASN A 211 -0.36 -14.74 -14.61
C ASN A 211 -1.56 -15.62 -14.26
N HIS A 212 -2.70 -15.36 -14.92
CA HIS A 212 -3.98 -16.01 -14.61
C HIS A 212 -4.18 -17.35 -15.33
N GLY A 213 -3.30 -17.70 -16.27
CA GLY A 213 -3.39 -18.96 -17.00
C GLY A 213 -2.84 -20.13 -16.19
N SER A 214 -3.46 -21.31 -16.31
CA SER A 214 -2.78 -22.57 -15.95
C SER A 214 -1.65 -22.89 -16.93
N SER A 215 -1.80 -22.49 -18.20
CA SER A 215 -0.69 -22.43 -19.16
C SER A 215 0.11 -21.15 -18.95
N LYS A 216 1.45 -21.27 -19.01
CA LYS A 216 2.36 -20.12 -18.95
C LYS A 216 2.17 -19.15 -20.11
N THR A 217 1.74 -19.65 -21.27
CA THR A 217 1.56 -18.83 -22.47
C THR A 217 0.17 -18.20 -22.57
N CYS A 218 -0.69 -18.35 -21.57
CA CYS A 218 -2.04 -17.81 -21.61
C CYS A 218 -2.01 -16.29 -21.83
N CYS A 219 -2.69 -15.81 -22.88
CA CYS A 219 -2.76 -14.41 -23.26
C CYS A 219 -1.43 -13.75 -23.69
N GLU A 220 -0.32 -14.48 -23.77
CA GLU A 220 0.93 -14.01 -24.38
C GLU A 220 0.78 -13.82 -25.90
N SER A 221 1.78 -13.24 -26.57
CA SER A 221 1.77 -12.94 -28.00
C SER A 221 1.52 -14.18 -28.86
N ASP A 222 2.20 -15.28 -28.53
CA ASP A 222 2.16 -16.55 -29.27
C ASP A 222 1.24 -17.59 -28.62
N GLY A 223 0.43 -17.17 -27.65
CA GLY A 223 -0.41 -18.05 -26.85
C GLY A 223 -1.91 -17.87 -27.07
N PRO A 224 -2.72 -18.85 -26.64
CA PRO A 224 -4.17 -18.75 -26.74
C PRO A 224 -4.68 -17.60 -25.89
N LYS A 225 -5.58 -16.79 -26.44
CA LYS A 225 -6.30 -15.76 -25.69
C LYS A 225 -7.40 -16.42 -24.85
N CYS A 226 -7.73 -15.82 -23.71
CA CYS A 226 -8.86 -16.21 -22.88
C CYS A 226 -9.70 -14.98 -22.52
N CYS A 227 -10.87 -15.21 -21.89
CA CYS A 227 -11.83 -14.17 -21.51
C CYS A 227 -11.91 -13.93 -19.99
N ARG A 228 -10.85 -14.29 -19.25
CA ARG A 228 -10.67 -13.82 -17.87
C ARG A 228 -10.23 -12.36 -17.89
#